data_AF-A0A519ZTL7-F1
#
_entry.id   AF-A0A519ZTL7-F1
#
_cell.length_a   1.000
_cell.length_b   1.000
_cell.length_c   1.000
_cell.angle_alpha   90.00
_cell.angle_beta   90.00
_cell.angle_gamma   90.00
#
_symmetry.space_group_name_H-M   'P 1'
#
loop_
_entity.id
_entity.type
_entity.pdbx_description
1 polymer ?
#
loop_
_entity_poly.entity_id
_entity_poly.type
_entity_poly.pdbx_seq_one_letter_code
_entity_poly.pdbx_strand_id
1 'polypeptide(L)'
;MTVSFFNDLKAGLARSVRALTLVVTGVAALMGLSAPGASWAADDPLSSPAYRLILLEGAGVGAASKAMGINDAGQVVGYTEQQRWFGIERHAVLWDAGGMVVLGAGNDSMAYGINNQSQVVGTSAGQAALWQSGNESLLASPGGYSAASAINEAGQIVGGSGQGA
;
A
#
# COMPACT_ATOMS: atom_id res chain seq x y z
N MET A 1 -59.48 -10.20 -2.78
CA MET A 1 -58.34 -10.33 -3.72
C MET A 1 -57.82 -8.93 -3.99
N THR A 2 -57.06 -8.33 -3.07
CA THR A 2 -56.55 -6.94 -3.20
C THR A 2 -55.57 -6.61 -2.05
N VAL A 3 -54.45 -7.34 -1.93
CA VAL A 3 -53.30 -6.92 -1.09
C VAL A 3 -51.98 -7.27 -1.80
N SER A 4 -51.88 -6.97 -3.11
CA SER A 4 -50.63 -7.17 -3.88
C SER A 4 -50.14 -5.93 -4.62
N PHE A 5 -50.89 -4.81 -4.60
CA PHE A 5 -50.54 -3.60 -5.34
C PHE A 5 -49.59 -2.65 -4.59
N PHE A 6 -49.49 -2.75 -3.25
CA PHE A 6 -48.70 -1.82 -2.43
C PHE A 6 -47.22 -2.20 -2.29
N ASN A 7 -46.84 -3.46 -2.55
CA ASN A 7 -45.44 -3.88 -2.43
C ASN A 7 -44.61 -3.54 -3.68
N ASP A 8 -45.21 -3.55 -4.87
CA ASP A 8 -44.49 -3.24 -6.11
C ASP A 8 -44.22 -1.74 -6.31
N LEU A 9 -45.01 -0.85 -5.67
CA LEU A 9 -44.76 0.60 -5.71
C LEU A 9 -43.48 1.00 -4.94
N LYS A 10 -43.10 0.26 -3.89
CA LYS A 10 -41.90 0.54 -3.10
C LYS A 10 -40.60 0.10 -3.78
N ALA A 11 -40.65 -0.90 -4.66
CA ALA A 11 -39.47 -1.42 -5.36
C ALA A 11 -39.07 -0.57 -6.59
N GLY A 12 -40.03 0.11 -7.23
CA GLY A 12 -39.77 0.95 -8.43
C GLY A 12 -39.21 2.35 -8.14
N LEU A 13 -39.50 2.92 -6.97
CA LEU A 13 -39.07 4.29 -6.59
C LEU A 13 -37.63 4.36 -6.05
N ALA A 14 -37.02 3.24 -5.64
CA ALA A 14 -35.65 3.21 -5.11
C ALA A 14 -34.56 3.24 -6.20
N ARG A 15 -34.88 2.96 -7.48
CA ARG A 15 -33.90 2.89 -8.57
C ARG A 15 -33.78 4.14 -9.44
N SER A 16 -34.63 5.15 -9.26
CA SER A 16 -34.66 6.35 -10.13
C SER A 16 -34.32 7.69 -9.44
N VAL A 17 -33.87 7.68 -8.18
CA VAL A 17 -33.60 8.92 -7.40
C VAL A 17 -32.13 9.39 -7.49
N ARG A 18 -31.26 8.73 -8.26
CA ARG A 18 -29.85 9.16 -8.39
C ARG A 18 -29.59 10.25 -9.44
N ALA A 19 -30.61 10.77 -10.12
CA ALA A 19 -30.45 11.74 -11.19
C ALA A 19 -31.50 12.87 -11.15
N LEU A 20 -31.50 13.67 -10.09
CA LEU A 20 -31.81 15.12 -10.12
C LEU A 20 -31.70 15.67 -8.68
N THR A 21 -30.50 16.06 -8.26
CA THR A 21 -30.33 16.97 -7.12
C THR A 21 -29.56 18.17 -7.62
N LEU A 22 -30.19 18.92 -8.52
CA LEU A 22 -29.77 20.24 -8.93
C LEU A 22 -31.01 21.13 -8.84
N VAL A 23 -30.89 22.25 -8.12
CA VAL A 23 -31.82 23.40 -8.08
C VAL A 23 -32.86 23.50 -6.92
N VAL A 24 -32.62 22.95 -5.72
CA VAL A 24 -33.35 23.47 -4.51
C VAL A 24 -32.43 23.66 -3.28
N THR A 25 -31.31 24.34 -3.46
CA THR A 25 -30.56 24.99 -2.36
C THR A 25 -30.44 26.49 -2.60
N GLY A 26 -31.56 27.12 -2.92
CA GLY A 26 -31.69 28.56 -2.98
C GLY A 26 -33.14 28.91 -2.75
N VAL A 27 -33.51 29.13 -1.48
CA VAL A 27 -34.69 29.88 -0.95
C VAL A 27 -34.97 29.53 0.54
N ALA A 28 -34.31 28.53 1.15
CA ALA A 28 -34.48 28.25 2.59
C ALA A 28 -33.69 29.18 3.54
N ALA A 29 -33.22 30.34 3.08
CA ALA A 29 -32.52 31.32 3.92
C ALA A 29 -33.38 32.53 4.36
N LEU A 30 -34.68 32.52 4.09
CA LEU A 30 -35.53 33.68 4.39
C LEU A 30 -36.90 33.36 5.01
N MET A 31 -37.01 32.30 5.81
CA MET A 31 -38.01 32.22 6.89
C MET A 31 -37.42 31.32 7.99
N GLY A 32 -37.15 31.89 9.18
CA GLY A 32 -36.51 31.21 10.30
C GLY A 32 -37.36 30.10 10.93
N LEU A 33 -37.50 28.96 10.24
CA LEU A 33 -37.97 27.70 10.80
C LEU A 33 -36.79 26.74 10.89
N SER A 34 -36.18 26.63 12.08
CA SER A 34 -35.27 25.53 12.38
C SER A 34 -36.09 24.25 12.56
N ALA A 35 -36.02 23.32 11.62
CA ALA A 35 -36.51 21.97 11.85
C ALA A 35 -35.56 21.25 12.82
N PRO A 36 -36.02 20.76 13.98
CA PRO A 36 -35.19 19.93 14.85
C PRO A 36 -34.98 18.58 14.16
N GLY A 37 -33.72 18.25 13.85
CA GLY A 37 -33.32 16.89 13.46
C GLY A 37 -32.70 16.71 12.07
N ALA A 38 -32.54 17.76 11.26
CA ALA A 38 -31.82 17.65 9.98
C ALA A 38 -30.36 18.09 10.15
N SER A 39 -29.51 17.21 10.71
CA SER A 39 -28.06 17.34 10.51
C SER A 39 -27.73 16.83 9.10
N TRP A 40 -28.00 17.63 8.07
CA TRP A 40 -27.16 17.57 6.89
C TRP A 40 -25.82 18.16 7.34
N ALA A 41 -25.00 17.38 8.02
CA ALA A 41 -23.58 17.66 7.95
C ALA A 41 -23.27 17.42 6.48
N ALA A 42 -23.16 18.49 5.70
CA ALA A 42 -22.45 18.40 4.45
C ALA A 42 -21.09 17.84 4.84
N ASP A 43 -20.80 16.60 4.43
CA ASP A 43 -19.44 16.09 4.42
C ASP A 43 -18.62 17.21 3.79
N ASP A 44 -17.72 17.84 4.56
CA ASP A 44 -16.94 18.97 4.09
C ASP A 44 -16.18 18.50 2.85
N PRO A 45 -16.57 18.94 1.64
CA PRO A 45 -15.96 18.44 0.41
C PRO A 45 -14.52 18.95 0.26
N LEU A 46 -14.05 19.76 1.21
CA LEU A 46 -12.69 20.27 1.33
C LEU A 46 -11.91 19.62 2.46
N SER A 47 -12.42 18.55 3.10
CA SER A 47 -11.58 17.74 3.98
C SER A 47 -10.46 17.12 3.14
N SER A 48 -9.31 17.80 3.13
CA SER A 48 -8.08 17.29 2.54
C SER A 48 -7.84 15.90 3.12
N PRO A 49 -7.58 14.86 2.30
CA PRO A 49 -7.26 13.55 2.84
C PRO A 49 -6.17 13.75 3.90
N ALA A 50 -6.46 13.32 5.13
CA ALA A 50 -5.54 13.47 6.22
C ALA A 50 -4.34 12.57 5.94
N TYR A 51 -3.29 13.15 5.36
CA TYR A 51 -2.04 12.44 5.14
C TYR A 51 -1.35 12.24 6.49
N ARG A 52 -1.07 10.99 6.83
CA ARG A 52 -0.31 10.64 8.02
C ARG A 52 1.10 10.24 7.61
N LEU A 53 2.10 10.94 8.14
CA LEU A 53 3.48 10.48 8.06
C LEU A 53 3.63 9.30 9.04
N ILE A 54 3.96 8.12 8.50
CA ILE A 54 4.34 6.96 9.31
C ILE A 54 5.86 6.88 9.28
N LEU A 55 6.48 7.01 10.45
CA LEU A 55 7.92 6.81 10.56
C LEU A 55 8.21 5.32 10.48
N LEU A 56 9.09 4.97 9.53
CA LEU A 56 9.64 3.63 9.41
C LEU A 56 10.88 3.57 10.29
N GLU A 57 10.68 3.13 11.53
CA GLU A 57 11.77 2.99 12.49
C GLU A 57 12.88 2.10 11.91
N GLY A 58 14.13 2.51 12.10
CA GLY A 58 15.32 1.79 11.66
C GLY A 58 15.75 0.72 12.66
N ALA A 59 16.67 -0.15 12.25
CA ALA A 59 17.24 -1.23 13.07
C ALA A 59 18.04 -0.77 14.32
N GLY A 60 18.11 0.54 14.58
CA GLY A 60 18.85 1.11 15.70
C GLY A 60 19.24 2.58 15.47
N VAL A 61 19.79 3.22 16.51
CA VAL A 61 20.24 4.61 16.47
C VAL A 61 21.41 4.75 15.48
N GLY A 62 21.26 5.65 14.51
CA GLY A 62 22.28 5.92 13.49
C GLY A 62 22.18 5.09 12.22
N ALA A 63 21.19 4.19 12.10
CA ALA A 63 20.89 3.51 10.85
C ALA A 63 20.04 4.41 9.93
N ALA A 64 20.44 4.56 8.67
CA ALA A 64 19.57 5.16 7.66
C ALA A 64 18.60 4.10 7.12
N SER A 65 17.42 4.51 6.68
CA SER A 65 16.44 3.62 6.05
C SER A 65 15.90 4.23 4.77
N LYS A 66 15.53 3.37 3.81
CA LYS A 66 14.90 3.79 2.57
C LYS A 66 13.78 2.84 2.19
N ALA A 67 12.58 3.39 2.03
CA ALA A 67 11.45 2.69 1.46
C ALA A 67 11.55 2.67 -0.08
N MET A 68 11.20 1.53 -0.68
CA MET A 68 11.31 1.28 -2.12
C MET A 68 9.99 0.78 -2.73
N GLY A 69 9.15 0.10 -1.96
CA GLY A 69 7.85 -0.38 -2.44
C GLY A 69 6.81 -0.41 -1.32
N ILE A 70 5.54 -0.33 -1.70
CA ILE A 70 4.39 -0.45 -0.80
C ILE A 70 3.27 -1.21 -1.51
N ASN A 71 2.52 -2.04 -0.79
CA ASN A 71 1.34 -2.74 -1.30
C ASN A 71 0.03 -2.21 -0.70
N ASP A 72 -1.12 -2.71 -1.15
CA ASP A 72 -2.45 -2.25 -0.72
C ASP A 72 -2.77 -2.60 0.74
N ALA A 73 -2.06 -3.57 1.31
CA ALA A 73 -2.12 -3.90 2.73
C ALA A 73 -1.33 -2.90 3.61
N GLY A 74 -0.66 -1.91 3.00
CA GLY A 74 0.17 -0.94 3.70
C GLY A 74 1.52 -1.49 4.16
N GLN A 75 1.93 -2.66 3.65
CA GLN A 75 3.26 -3.20 3.91
C GLN A 75 4.27 -2.47 3.03
N VAL A 76 5.36 -2.01 3.64
CA VAL A 76 6.43 -1.26 2.97
C VAL A 76 7.68 -2.12 2.93
N VAL A 77 8.39 -2.12 1.81
CA VAL A 77 9.68 -2.81 1.67
C VAL A 77 10.77 -1.83 1.31
N GLY A 78 12.01 -2.20 1.62
CA GLY A 78 13.17 -1.40 1.30
C GLY A 78 14.42 -1.96 1.96
N TYR A 79 15.27 -1.07 2.45
CA TYR A 79 16.48 -1.47 3.16
C TYR A 79 16.85 -0.51 4.29
N THR A 80 17.61 -1.03 5.24
CA THR A 80 18.33 -0.24 6.24
C THR A 80 19.82 -0.29 5.98
N GLU A 81 20.52 0.79 6.31
CA GLU A 81 21.96 0.94 6.23
C GLU A 81 22.54 1.01 7.64
N GLN A 82 23.51 0.16 7.92
CA GLN A 82 24.24 0.15 9.19
C GLN A 82 25.72 0.43 8.94
N GLN A 83 26.26 1.42 9.64
CA GLN A 83 27.70 1.68 9.62
C GLN A 83 28.42 0.56 10.37
N ARG A 84 29.30 -0.16 9.67
CA ARG A 84 30.23 -1.14 10.22
C ARG A 84 31.66 -0.61 10.12
N TRP A 85 32.60 -1.28 10.78
CA TRP A 85 34.02 -0.87 10.71
C TRP A 85 34.57 -0.97 9.26
N PHE A 86 34.04 -1.90 8.46
CA PHE A 86 34.47 -2.18 7.09
C PHE A 86 33.61 -1.49 6.01
N GLY A 87 32.66 -0.62 6.38
CA GLY A 87 31.81 0.09 5.43
C GLY A 87 30.34 0.12 5.82
N ILE A 88 29.47 0.48 4.87
CA ILE A 88 28.01 0.47 5.05
C ILE A 88 27.48 -0.91 4.66
N GLU A 89 26.75 -1.54 5.57
CA GLU A 89 26.06 -2.80 5.34
C GLU A 89 24.56 -2.54 5.14
N ARG A 90 23.97 -3.16 4.11
CA ARG A 90 22.54 -3.04 3.82
C ARG A 90 21.80 -4.32 4.19
N HIS A 91 20.61 -4.14 4.76
CA HIS A 91 19.69 -5.23 5.06
C HIS A 91 18.32 -4.93 4.44
N ALA A 92 17.83 -5.85 3.61
CA ALA A 92 16.47 -5.83 3.12
C ALA A 92 15.50 -5.94 4.29
N VAL A 93 14.43 -5.15 4.26
CA VAL A 93 13.45 -5.11 5.35
C VAL A 93 12.02 -4.96 4.83
N LEU A 94 11.08 -5.43 5.65
CA LEU A 94 9.65 -5.25 5.53
C LEU A 94 9.16 -4.49 6.76
N TRP A 95 8.40 -3.42 6.56
CA TRP A 95 7.68 -2.73 7.61
C TRP A 95 6.18 -2.98 7.45
N ASP A 96 5.51 -3.32 8.54
CA ASP A 96 4.06 -3.42 8.61
C ASP A 96 3.54 -2.87 9.96
N ALA A 97 2.26 -3.11 10.27
CA ALA A 97 1.66 -2.68 11.52
C ALA A 97 2.29 -3.34 12.77
N GLY A 98 2.98 -4.47 12.62
CA GLY A 98 3.71 -5.17 13.66
C GLY A 98 5.14 -4.66 13.85
N GLY A 99 5.64 -3.78 12.97
CA GLY A 99 6.96 -3.17 13.05
C GLY A 99 7.86 -3.54 11.86
N MET A 100 9.17 -3.41 12.06
CA MET A 100 10.18 -3.74 11.06
C MET A 100 10.67 -5.18 11.23
N VAL A 101 10.75 -5.92 10.13
CA VAL A 101 11.33 -7.26 10.04
C VAL A 101 12.45 -7.24 9.01
N VAL A 102 13.61 -7.81 9.35
CA VAL A 102 14.71 -8.04 8.40
C VAL A 102 14.36 -9.24 7.52
N LEU A 103 14.52 -9.07 6.22
CA LEU A 103 14.23 -10.09 5.21
C LEU A 103 15.50 -10.91 4.93
N GLY A 104 15.41 -12.21 5.16
CA GLY A 104 16.51 -13.14 4.89
C GLY A 104 17.66 -13.04 5.89
N ALA A 105 18.75 -13.76 5.57
CA ALA A 105 19.96 -13.80 6.40
C ALA A 105 21.17 -13.13 5.72
N GLY A 106 21.01 -12.64 4.49
CA GLY A 106 22.10 -12.12 3.67
C GLY A 106 22.62 -10.75 4.11
N ASN A 107 23.95 -10.63 4.14
CA ASN A 107 24.67 -9.36 4.25
C ASN A 107 24.69 -8.68 2.87
N ASP A 108 24.40 -7.38 2.82
CA ASP A 108 24.14 -6.61 1.59
C ASP A 108 22.94 -7.12 0.78
N SER A 109 21.76 -6.87 1.35
CA SER A 109 20.47 -7.13 0.73
C SER A 109 19.63 -5.86 0.63
N MET A 110 18.79 -5.80 -0.41
CA MET A 110 17.85 -4.70 -0.67
C MET A 110 16.56 -5.24 -1.27
N ALA A 111 15.41 -4.79 -0.75
CA ALA A 111 14.10 -5.08 -1.32
C ALA A 111 13.63 -3.93 -2.23
N TYR A 112 13.16 -4.25 -3.43
CA TYR A 112 12.76 -3.27 -4.44
C TYR A 112 11.26 -3.30 -4.77
N GLY A 113 10.63 -4.47 -4.72
CA GLY A 113 9.21 -4.62 -5.06
C GLY A 113 8.47 -5.54 -4.11
N ILE A 114 7.18 -5.29 -3.93
CA ILE A 114 6.25 -6.11 -3.14
C ILE A 114 4.90 -6.17 -3.86
N ASN A 115 4.21 -7.30 -3.82
CA ASN A 115 2.82 -7.44 -4.28
C ASN A 115 1.84 -7.64 -3.10
N ASN A 116 0.53 -7.70 -3.37
CA ASN A 116 -0.51 -7.89 -2.34
C ASN A 116 -0.55 -9.30 -1.74
N GLN A 117 0.27 -10.23 -2.25
CA GLN A 117 0.47 -11.56 -1.66
C GLN A 117 1.67 -11.59 -0.68
N SER A 118 2.21 -10.42 -0.32
CA SER A 118 3.41 -10.27 0.51
C SER A 118 4.64 -10.98 -0.06
N GLN A 119 4.71 -11.14 -1.39
CA GLN A 119 5.92 -11.57 -2.07
C GLN A 119 6.80 -10.36 -2.31
N VAL A 120 8.05 -10.43 -1.84
CA VAL A 120 9.02 -9.34 -1.93
C VAL A 120 10.15 -9.74 -2.85
N VAL A 121 10.59 -8.86 -3.72
CA VAL A 121 11.71 -9.11 -4.64
C VAL A 121 12.80 -8.06 -4.49
N GLY A 122 14.03 -8.46 -4.80
CA GLY A 122 15.17 -7.57 -4.71
C GLY A 122 16.50 -8.23 -5.02
N THR A 123 17.51 -7.85 -4.24
CA THR A 123 18.87 -8.39 -4.29
C THR A 123 19.32 -8.89 -2.93
N SER A 124 20.04 -10.00 -2.90
CA SER A 124 20.72 -10.54 -1.73
C SER A 124 22.07 -11.11 -2.15
N ALA A 125 23.15 -10.67 -1.50
CA ALA A 125 24.51 -11.12 -1.81
C ALA A 125 24.87 -11.04 -3.31
N GLY A 126 24.38 -10.00 -3.99
CA GLY A 126 24.60 -9.77 -5.42
C GLY A 126 23.73 -10.62 -6.36
N GLN A 127 22.77 -11.38 -5.85
CA GLN A 127 21.85 -12.20 -6.63
C GLN A 127 20.40 -11.72 -6.47
N ALA A 128 19.60 -11.90 -7.52
CA ALA A 128 18.17 -11.65 -7.48
C ALA A 128 17.53 -12.56 -6.43
N ALA A 129 16.66 -12.00 -5.60
CA ALA A 129 16.04 -12.72 -4.49
C ALA A 129 14.52 -12.52 -4.48
N LEU A 130 13.82 -13.55 -4.02
CA LEU A 130 12.40 -13.55 -3.67
C LEU A 130 12.28 -13.92 -2.19
N TRP A 131 11.65 -13.07 -1.39
CA TRP A 131 11.24 -13.39 -0.04
C TRP A 131 9.73 -13.63 0.00
N GLN A 132 9.33 -14.78 0.52
CA GLN A 132 7.92 -15.16 0.69
C GLN A 132 7.75 -16.07 1.91
N SER A 133 6.74 -15.77 2.73
CA SER A 133 6.40 -16.57 3.91
C SER A 133 7.60 -16.81 4.86
N GLY A 134 8.44 -15.78 5.04
CA GLY A 134 9.64 -15.83 5.89
C GLY A 134 10.85 -16.54 5.28
N ASN A 135 10.73 -17.08 4.05
CA ASN A 135 11.82 -17.76 3.37
C ASN A 135 12.43 -16.88 2.29
N GLU A 136 13.74 -17.00 2.11
CA GLU A 136 14.50 -16.39 1.04
C GLU A 136 14.79 -17.43 -0.05
N SER A 137 14.52 -17.08 -1.30
CA SER A 137 14.84 -17.87 -2.49
C SER A 137 15.66 -17.04 -3.45
N LEU A 138 16.90 -17.48 -3.71
CA LEU A 138 17.74 -16.87 -4.73
C LEU A 138 17.25 -17.32 -6.12
N LEU A 139 17.00 -16.34 -6.99
CA LEU A 139 16.50 -16.56 -8.33
C LEU A 139 17.69 -16.81 -9.27
N ALA A 140 17.65 -17.95 -9.96
CA ALA A 140 18.72 -18.37 -10.85
C ALA A 140 18.98 -17.31 -11.95
N SER A 141 20.26 -17.05 -12.23
CA SER A 141 20.72 -16.15 -13.28
C SER A 141 21.78 -16.85 -14.14
N PRO A 142 21.86 -16.59 -15.46
CA PRO A 142 22.84 -17.19 -16.39
C PRO A 142 24.34 -16.92 -16.10
N GLY A 143 24.68 -16.39 -14.92
CA GLY A 143 26.04 -16.05 -14.49
C GLY A 143 26.14 -14.58 -14.04
N GLY A 144 26.92 -14.33 -12.99
CA GLY A 144 27.19 -12.99 -12.46
C GLY A 144 26.11 -12.40 -11.56
N TYR A 145 26.16 -11.08 -11.41
CA TYR A 145 25.21 -10.32 -10.59
C TYR A 145 23.82 -10.35 -11.19
N SER A 146 22.79 -10.43 -10.36
CA SER A 146 21.41 -10.31 -10.79
C SER A 146 20.58 -9.53 -9.79
N ALA A 147 19.52 -8.89 -10.27
CA ALA A 147 18.59 -8.12 -9.46
C ALA A 147 17.16 -8.30 -9.94
N ALA A 148 16.24 -8.60 -9.03
CA ALA A 148 14.81 -8.56 -9.30
C ALA A 148 14.26 -7.17 -8.96
N SER A 149 13.86 -6.42 -9.97
CA SER A 149 13.49 -5.00 -9.85
C SER A 149 12.03 -4.77 -9.49
N ALA A 150 11.13 -5.66 -9.91
CA ALA A 150 9.70 -5.54 -9.65
C ALA A 150 9.00 -6.90 -9.75
N ILE A 151 7.83 -6.97 -9.12
CA ILE A 151 6.92 -8.12 -9.11
C ILE A 151 5.49 -7.62 -9.30
N ASN A 152 4.64 -8.38 -9.99
CA ASN A 152 3.21 -8.09 -10.09
C ASN A 152 2.35 -9.07 -9.26
N GLU A 153 1.04 -8.85 -9.25
CA GLU A 153 0.08 -9.69 -8.50
C GLU A 153 -0.04 -11.13 -9.00
N ALA A 154 0.43 -11.42 -10.22
CA ALA A 154 0.51 -12.77 -10.74
C ALA A 154 1.82 -13.49 -10.33
N GLY A 155 2.66 -12.85 -9.52
CA GLY A 155 3.97 -13.37 -9.11
C GLY A 155 5.03 -13.32 -10.21
N GLN A 156 4.79 -12.58 -11.30
CA GLN A 156 5.75 -12.42 -12.37
C GLN A 156 6.79 -11.39 -11.96
N ILE A 157 8.06 -11.76 -12.09
CA ILE A 157 9.21 -10.97 -11.65
C ILE A 157 9.98 -10.48 -12.88
N VAL A 158 10.33 -9.20 -12.88
CA VAL A 158 11.20 -8.58 -13.88
C VAL A 158 12.48 -8.07 -13.24
N GLY A 159 13.58 -8.10 -13.99
CA GLY A 159 14.89 -7.79 -13.46
C GLY A 159 15.97 -7.82 -14.53
N GLY A 160 17.21 -7.66 -14.08
CA GLY A 160 18.39 -7.72 -14.93
C GLY A 160 19.45 -8.64 -14.37
N SER A 161 20.36 -9.08 -15.23
CA SER A 161 21.59 -9.74 -14.86
C SER A 161 22.75 -9.19 -15.69
N GLY A 162 23.95 -9.30 -15.13
CA GLY A 162 25.18 -8.86 -15.77
C GLY A 162 26.35 -9.69 -15.28
N GLN A 163 27.35 -9.87 -16.14
CA GLN A 163 28.63 -10.43 -15.74
C GLN A 163 29.33 -9.38 -14.86
N GLY A 164 29.85 -9.79 -13.69
CA GLY A 164 30.73 -8.93 -12.91
C GLY A 164 31.94 -8.52 -13.74
N ALA A 165 32.35 -7.25 -13.64
CA ALA A 165 33.54 -6.72 -14.30
C ALA A 165 34.84 -7.34 -13.75
#